data_AF-A0A829Q7Y3-F1
#
_entry.id   AF-A0A829Q7Y3-F1
#
_cell.length_a   1.000
_cell.length_b   1.000
_cell.length_c   1.000
_cell.angle_alpha   90.00
_cell.angle_beta   90.00
_cell.angle_gamma   90.00
#
_symmetry.space_group_name_H-M   'P 1'
#
loop_
_entity.id
_entity.type
_entity.pdbx_description
1 polymer ?
#
loop_
_entity_poly.entity_id
_entity_poly.type
_entity_poly.pdbx_seq_one_letter_code
_entity_poly.pdbx_strand_id
1 'polypeptide(L)' 'MAKLVNQMTSPVRWDLCTEYFKTANDTPAATAVVELPPSGALSGIAKREMRGVPNHALKTPEDLEALAEL' A
#
# COMPACT_ATOMS: atom_id res chain seq x y z
N MET A 1 0.08 -9.44 -19.97
CA MET A 1 1.03 -8.32 -20.10
C MET A 1 0.44 -7.02 -20.64
N ALA A 2 -0.60 -7.06 -21.49
CA ALA A 2 -1.22 -5.85 -22.05
C ALA A 2 -1.65 -4.77 -21.03
N LYS A 3 -2.20 -5.15 -19.86
CA LYS A 3 -2.60 -4.19 -18.82
C LYS A 3 -1.44 -3.36 -18.28
N LEU A 4 -0.29 -3.98 -18.01
CA LEU A 4 0.90 -3.28 -17.52
C LEU A 4 1.52 -2.40 -18.60
N VAL A 5 1.55 -2.86 -19.85
CA VAL A 5 2.02 -2.05 -20.99
C VAL A 5 1.15 -0.80 -21.18
N ASN A 6 -0.17 -0.94 -21.11
CA ASN A 6 -1.09 0.20 -21.24
C ASN A 6 -0.94 1.23 -20.11
N GLN A 7 -0.45 0.83 -18.93
CA GLN A 7 -0.23 1.76 -17.83
C GLN A 7 0.86 2.80 -18.14
N MET A 8 1.77 2.52 -19.07
CA MET A 8 2.84 3.45 -19.46
C MET A 8 2.33 4.81 -19.97
N THR A 9 1.14 4.82 -20.59
CA THR A 9 0.51 6.03 -21.16
C THR A 9 -0.79 6.41 -20.47
N SER A 10 -1.16 5.70 -19.40
CA SER A 10 -2.39 5.93 -18.66
C SER A 10 -2.11 6.62 -17.32
N PRO A 11 -3.02 7.49 -16.83
CA PRO A 11 -2.89 8.07 -15.50
C PRO A 11 -2.81 6.99 -14.40
N VAL A 12 -1.98 7.23 -13.39
CA VAL A 12 -1.88 6.36 -12.21
C VAL A 12 -3.01 6.70 -11.24
N ARG A 13 -4.00 5.81 -11.11
CA ARG A 13 -5.17 5.98 -10.24
C ARG A 13 -4.95 5.34 -8.87
N TRP A 14 -3.97 5.84 -8.12
CA TRP A 14 -3.64 5.32 -6.79
C TRP A 14 -4.75 5.54 -5.75
N ASP A 15 -5.58 6.56 -5.97
CA ASP A 15 -6.80 6.81 -5.22
C ASP A 15 -7.74 5.58 -5.25
N LEU A 16 -7.92 4.97 -6.43
CA LEU A 16 -8.74 3.77 -6.59
C LEU A 16 -8.11 2.53 -5.94
N CYS A 17 -6.78 2.39 -6.02
CA CYS A 17 -6.08 1.32 -5.28
C CYS A 17 -6.30 1.46 -3.78
N THR A 18 -6.22 2.68 -3.26
CA THR A 18 -6.41 2.98 -1.85
C THR A 18 -7.86 2.77 -1.41
N GLU A 19 -8.84 3.13 -2.24
CA GLU A 19 -10.25 2.84 -2.01
C GLU A 19 -10.49 1.33 -1.93
N TYR A 20 -9.96 0.57 -2.90
CA TYR A 20 -10.08 -0.89 -2.91
C TYR A 20 -9.54 -1.53 -1.63
N PHE A 21 -8.38 -1.08 -1.13
CA PHE A 21 -7.84 -1.60 0.13
C PHE A 21 -8.72 -1.32 1.36
N LYS A 22 -9.52 -0.25 1.35
CA LYS A 22 -10.44 0.10 2.45
C LYS A 22 -11.74 -0.69 2.40
N THR A 23 -12.26 -0.98 1.21
CA THR A 23 -13.64 -1.44 1.03
C THR A 23 -13.75 -2.90 0.64
N ALA A 24 -12.73 -3.42 -0.05
CA ALA A 24 -12.62 -4.75 -0.64
C ALA A 24 -13.93 -5.56 -0.63
N ASN A 25 -14.73 -5.45 -1.69
CA ASN A 25 -16.10 -5.99 -1.74
C ASN A 25 -16.17 -7.53 -1.57
N ASP A 26 -15.19 -8.26 -2.09
CA ASP A 26 -15.16 -9.74 -2.12
C ASP A 26 -14.08 -10.34 -1.20
N THR A 27 -13.27 -9.51 -0.53
CA THR A 27 -12.17 -9.93 0.36
C THR A 27 -12.10 -8.99 1.56
N PRO A 28 -11.58 -9.38 2.74
CA PRO A 28 -11.47 -8.45 3.86
C PRO A 28 -10.65 -7.20 3.51
N ALA A 29 -11.06 -6.05 4.06
CA ALA A 29 -10.29 -4.82 3.99
C ALA A 29 -8.88 -5.02 4.57
N ALA A 30 -7.91 -4.24 4.10
CA ALA A 30 -6.53 -4.34 4.55
C ALA A 30 -6.42 -3.97 6.04
N THR A 31 -5.83 -4.87 6.83
CA THR A 31 -5.61 -4.68 8.27
C THR A 31 -4.28 -3.98 8.56
N ALA A 32 -3.32 -4.05 7.64
CA ALA A 32 -2.03 -3.34 7.70
C ALA A 32 -1.52 -3.03 6.29
N VAL A 33 -0.64 -2.04 6.17
CA VAL A 33 0.02 -1.66 4.90
C VAL A 33 1.54 -1.64 5.09
N VAL A 34 2.27 -2.35 4.24
CA VAL A 34 3.74 -2.32 4.25
C VAL A 34 4.25 -1.83 2.89
N GLU A 35 5.08 -0.79 2.89
CA GLU A 35 5.77 -0.30 1.68
C GLU A 35 7.19 -0.85 1.64
N LEU A 36 7.53 -1.51 0.54
CA LEU A 36 8.86 -2.09 0.33
C LEU A 36 9.92 -1.00 0.01
N PRO A 37 11.22 -1.27 0.24
CA PRO A 37 12.29 -0.35 -0.09
C PRO A 37 12.39 -0.08 -1.60
N PRO A 38 12.71 1.15 -2.03
CA PRO A 38 12.84 2.36 -1.23
C PRO A 38 11.47 2.90 -0.80
N SER A 39 11.27 3.05 0.51
CA SER A 39 9.96 3.36 1.08
C SER A 39 9.83 4.81 1.56
N GLY A 40 8.59 5.30 1.63
CA GLY A 40 8.22 6.55 2.28
C GLY A 40 6.97 7.19 1.69
N ALA A 41 6.86 7.23 0.36
CA ALA A 41 5.82 7.98 -0.32
C ALA A 41 4.44 7.31 -0.17
N LEU A 42 4.35 6.01 -0.44
CA LEU A 42 3.09 5.29 -0.36
C LEU A 42 2.65 5.11 1.09
N SER A 43 3.58 4.94 2.02
CA SER A 43 3.30 4.94 3.45
C SER A 43 2.74 6.29 3.90
N GLY A 44 3.27 7.41 3.39
CA GLY A 44 2.72 8.74 3.63
C GLY A 44 1.29 8.92 3.12
N ILE A 45 0.99 8.38 1.93
CA ILE A 45 -0.37 8.35 1.40
C ILE A 45 -1.27 7.48 2.29
N ALA A 46 -0.84 6.27 2.65
CA ALA A 46 -1.60 5.35 3.50
C ALA A 46 -1.91 5.97 4.87
N LYS A 47 -0.95 6.64 5.52
CA LYS A 47 -1.17 7.38 6.78
C LYS A 47 -2.29 8.40 6.68
N ARG A 48 -2.40 9.10 5.55
CA ARG A 48 -3.41 10.15 5.37
C ARG A 48 -4.78 9.56 5.02
N GLU A 49 -4.79 8.62 4.08
CA GLU A 49 -6.02 8.11 3.47
C GLU A 49 -6.63 6.95 4.27
N MET A 50 -5.83 6.11 4.93
CA MET A 50 -6.24 4.90 5.65
C MET A 50 -6.00 5.05 7.16
N ARG A 51 -6.51 6.13 7.76
CA ARG A 51 -6.36 6.38 9.20
C ARG A 51 -6.89 5.21 10.03
N GLY A 52 -6.12 4.77 11.01
CA GLY A 52 -6.45 3.63 11.87
C GLY A 52 -5.92 2.30 11.34
N VAL A 53 -5.44 2.22 10.11
CA VAL A 53 -4.74 1.05 9.58
C VAL A 53 -3.24 1.17 9.89
N PRO A 54 -2.65 0.24 10.67
CA PRO A 54 -1.21 0.12 10.84
C PRO A 54 -0.47 0.21 9.50
N ASN A 55 0.59 1.02 9.45
CA ASN A 55 1.41 1.12 8.26
C ASN A 55 2.90 1.19 8.61
N HIS A 56 3.71 0.54 7.79
CA HIS A 56 5.14 0.43 8.00
C HIS A 56 5.90 0.69 6.69
N ALA A 57 6.90 1.55 6.75
CA ALA A 57 7.82 1.83 5.64
C ALA A 57 9.09 1.01 5.85
N LEU A 58 9.26 -0.10 5.12
CA LEU A 58 10.41 -0.98 5.27
C LEU A 58 11.66 -0.29 4.71
N LYS A 59 12.69 -0.07 5.53
CA LYS A 59 13.91 0.67 5.15
C LYS A 59 15.17 -0.16 5.30
N THR A 60 15.26 -0.96 6.35
CA THR A 60 16.41 -1.82 6.61
C THR A 60 15.98 -3.26 6.86
N PRO A 61 16.89 -4.24 6.76
CA PRO A 61 16.56 -5.64 7.06
C PRO A 61 16.02 -5.86 8.48
N GLU A 62 16.45 -5.06 9.46
CA GLU A 62 16.00 -5.14 10.85
C GLU A 62 14.50 -4.82 11.00
N ASP A 63 13.93 -4.02 10.10
CA ASP A 63 12.51 -3.68 10.11
C ASP A 63 11.60 -4.91 9.81
N LEU A 64 12.14 -5.99 9.23
CA LEU A 64 11.37 -7.20 8.89
C LEU A 64 10.76 -7.88 10.12
N GLU A 65 11.45 -7.86 11.26
CA GLU A 65 10.96 -8.46 12.50
C GLU A 65 9.71 -7.74 13.01
N ALA A 66 9.65 -6.41 12.87
CA ALA A 66 8.51 -5.61 13.25
C ALA A 66 7.25 -5.88 12.40
N LEU A 67 7.37 -6.52 11.23
CA LEU A 67 6.23 -6.83 10.37
C LEU A 67 5.37 -7.99 10.86
N ALA A 68 5.92 -8.89 11.68
CA ALA A 68 5.19 -10.05 12.20
C ALA A 68 4.09 -9.68 13.21
N GLU A 69 4.20 -8.49 13.82
CA GLU A 69 3.32 -7.97 14.86
C GLU A 69 2.27 -6.96 14.32
N LEU A 70 2.17 -6.79 13.00
CA LEU A 70 1.26 -5.84 12.32
C LEU A 70 -0.15 -6.36 12.10
#